data_AF-A0A938NR18-F1
#
_entry.id   AF-A0A938NR18-F1
#
_cell.length_a   1.000
_cell.length_b   1.000
_cell.length_c   1.000
_cell.angle_alpha   90.00
_cell.angle_beta   90.00
_cell.angle_gamma   90.00
#
_symmetry.space_group_name_H-M   'P 1'
#
loop_
_entity.id
_entity.type
_entity.pdbx_description
1 polymer ?
#
loop_
_entity_poly.entity_id
_entity_poly.type
_entity_poly.pdbx_seq_one_letter_code
_entity_poly.pdbx_strand_id
1 'polypeptide(L)'
;MSHETKLNGSELLYQLMNNITDHIYFKDKDSRFILVNKSMASKFDLTPEEVLGKTDFDLFALEHARPAFMAEQQMIRTAQPIISLEEKEIWSDGRETWVSTTKMLLRDDSGAVIGTFGISRDITQHKLNEIELHQYSRRLKQINKQMEDEIHMAANLQQVFLPKSYPSFSAASGAAAVEFFHRSIASAQVSGDLCSVKKLSDSSVGLLICDVMGHGIRSG
;
A
#
# COMPACT_ATOMS: atom_id res chain seq x y z
N MET A 1 -48.78 -22.24 -16.98
CA MET A 1 -47.60 -22.99 -17.45
C MET A 1 -46.46 -22.00 -17.54
N SER A 2 -45.52 -22.05 -16.59
CA SER A 2 -44.29 -21.25 -16.63
C SER A 2 -43.39 -21.80 -17.74
N HIS A 3 -43.15 -20.99 -18.78
CA HIS A 3 -42.11 -21.28 -19.77
C HIS A 3 -40.76 -21.13 -19.08
N GLU A 4 -40.15 -22.25 -18.74
CA GLU A 4 -38.78 -22.29 -18.23
C GLU A 4 -37.84 -22.22 -19.45
N THR A 5 -37.39 -21.01 -19.79
CA THR A 5 -36.43 -20.80 -20.89
C THR A 5 -35.08 -21.37 -20.47
N LYS A 6 -34.76 -22.59 -20.91
CA LYS A 6 -33.42 -23.18 -20.73
C LYS A 6 -32.43 -22.55 -21.70
N LEU A 7 -31.53 -21.72 -21.18
CA LEU A 7 -30.39 -21.19 -21.93
C LEU A 7 -29.35 -22.31 -22.13
N ASN A 8 -28.77 -22.38 -23.32
CA ASN A 8 -27.65 -23.29 -23.58
C ASN A 8 -26.31 -22.67 -23.11
N GLY A 9 -25.24 -23.47 -23.09
CA GLY A 9 -23.93 -23.03 -22.59
C GLY A 9 -23.33 -21.85 -23.34
N SER A 10 -23.48 -21.79 -24.67
CA SER A 10 -23.02 -20.65 -25.48
C SER A 10 -23.75 -19.37 -25.09
N GLU A 11 -25.06 -19.44 -24.85
CA GLU A 11 -25.84 -18.27 -24.50
C GLU A 11 -25.51 -17.74 -23.10
N LEU A 12 -25.26 -18.63 -22.14
CA LEU A 12 -24.74 -18.26 -20.83
C LEU A 12 -23.36 -17.58 -20.93
N LEU A 13 -22.46 -18.10 -21.77
CA LEU A 13 -21.15 -17.49 -22.01
C LEU A 13 -21.29 -16.09 -22.62
N TYR A 14 -22.13 -15.93 -23.65
CA TYR A 14 -22.36 -14.62 -24.25
C TYR A 14 -22.97 -13.62 -23.27
N GLN A 15 -23.91 -14.06 -22.42
CA GLN A 15 -24.45 -13.19 -21.38
C GLN A 15 -23.39 -12.81 -20.35
N LEU A 16 -22.58 -13.76 -19.87
CA LEU A 16 -21.48 -13.47 -18.94
C LEU A 16 -20.51 -12.44 -19.55
N MET A 17 -20.01 -12.72 -20.74
CA MET A 17 -19.04 -11.86 -21.42
C MET A 17 -19.56 -10.44 -21.60
N ASN A 18 -20.83 -10.26 -21.96
CA ASN A 18 -21.40 -8.96 -22.27
C ASN A 18 -21.92 -8.16 -21.07
N ASN A 19 -21.97 -8.76 -19.87
CA ASN A 19 -22.41 -8.08 -18.65
C ASN A 19 -21.27 -7.75 -17.67
N ILE A 20 -20.04 -8.20 -17.95
CA ILE A 20 -18.88 -7.81 -17.16
C ILE A 20 -18.19 -6.57 -17.75
N THR A 21 -17.50 -5.83 -16.88
CA THR A 21 -16.74 -4.63 -17.26
C THR A 21 -15.37 -4.95 -17.83
N ASP A 22 -14.83 -6.15 -17.59
CA ASP A 22 -13.53 -6.55 -18.13
C ASP A 22 -13.59 -6.64 -19.66
N HIS A 23 -12.48 -6.31 -20.31
CA HIS A 23 -12.35 -6.45 -21.76
C HIS A 23 -11.98 -7.89 -22.10
N ILE A 24 -12.87 -8.59 -22.81
CA ILE A 24 -12.62 -9.95 -23.29
C ILE A 24 -12.48 -9.95 -24.80
N TYR A 25 -11.48 -10.68 -25.29
CA TYR A 25 -11.24 -10.85 -26.72
C TYR A 25 -10.69 -12.24 -27.05
N PHE A 26 -10.97 -12.67 -28.28
CA PHE A 26 -10.42 -13.85 -28.93
C PHE A 26 -9.84 -13.42 -30.27
N LYS A 27 -8.69 -14.00 -30.62
CA LYS A 27 -8.00 -13.75 -31.89
C LYS A 27 -7.60 -15.04 -32.57
N ASP A 28 -7.49 -15.00 -33.89
CA ASP A 28 -6.90 -16.08 -34.69
C ASP A 28 -5.36 -16.05 -34.64
N LYS A 29 -4.69 -16.95 -35.39
CA LYS A 29 -3.22 -17.03 -35.45
C LYS A 29 -2.56 -15.80 -36.07
N ASP A 30 -3.30 -15.07 -36.90
CA ASP A 30 -2.85 -13.87 -37.58
C ASP A 30 -3.15 -12.61 -36.75
N SER A 31 -3.48 -12.79 -35.47
CA SER A 31 -3.75 -11.72 -34.51
C SER A 31 -4.98 -10.87 -34.86
N ARG A 32 -5.94 -11.44 -35.59
CA ARG A 32 -7.21 -10.76 -35.93
C ARG A 32 -8.28 -11.08 -34.90
N PHE A 33 -9.04 -10.08 -34.48
CA PHE A 33 -10.17 -10.29 -33.56
C PHE A 33 -11.25 -11.15 -34.22
N ILE A 34 -11.59 -12.27 -33.59
CA ILE A 34 -12.67 -13.16 -34.03
C ILE A 34 -13.90 -13.10 -33.12
N LEU A 35 -13.72 -12.61 -31.89
CA LEU A 35 -14.80 -12.35 -30.94
C LEU A 35 -14.34 -11.35 -29.90
N VAL A 36 -15.18 -10.37 -29.56
CA VAL A 36 -14.97 -9.44 -28.45
C VAL A 36 -16.27 -9.25 -27.67
N ASN A 37 -16.17 -8.90 -26.39
CA ASN A 37 -17.35 -8.48 -25.64
C ASN A 37 -17.66 -6.99 -25.85
N LYS A 38 -18.85 -6.57 -25.41
CA LYS A 38 -19.27 -5.16 -25.45
C LYS A 38 -18.25 -4.21 -24.82
N SER A 39 -17.73 -4.56 -23.63
CA SER A 39 -16.77 -3.71 -22.93
C SER A 39 -15.49 -3.46 -23.75
N MET A 40 -14.92 -4.50 -24.37
CA MET A 40 -13.75 -4.37 -25.22
C MET A 40 -14.03 -3.50 -26.45
N ALA A 41 -15.17 -3.67 -27.11
CA ALA A 41 -15.53 -2.86 -28.27
C ALA A 41 -15.73 -1.38 -27.91
N SER A 42 -16.39 -1.12 -26.78
CA SER A 42 -16.60 0.25 -26.26
C SER A 42 -15.30 0.97 -25.88
N LYS A 43 -14.19 0.25 -25.64
CA LYS A 43 -12.86 0.87 -25.46
C LYS A 43 -12.44 1.71 -26.67
N PHE A 44 -12.97 1.40 -27.86
CA PHE A 44 -12.66 2.08 -29.12
C PHE A 44 -13.86 2.82 -29.70
N ASP A 45 -14.95 2.99 -28.95
CA ASP A 45 -16.20 3.57 -29.42
C ASP A 45 -16.80 2.83 -30.65
N LEU A 46 -16.60 1.50 -30.71
CA LEU A 46 -17.09 0.62 -31.79
C LEU A 46 -18.10 -0.41 -31.26
N THR A 47 -18.86 -1.03 -32.16
CA THR A 47 -19.62 -2.26 -31.86
C THR A 47 -18.73 -3.50 -31.95
N PRO A 48 -19.09 -4.62 -31.28
CA PRO A 48 -18.34 -5.87 -31.40
C PRO A 48 -18.14 -6.33 -32.84
N GLU A 49 -19.15 -6.14 -33.70
CA GLU A 49 -19.12 -6.54 -35.11
C GLU A 49 -18.11 -5.73 -35.92
N GLU A 50 -17.98 -4.43 -35.63
CA GLU A 50 -17.02 -3.53 -36.29
C GLU A 50 -15.57 -3.87 -35.93
N VAL A 51 -15.35 -4.51 -34.79
CA VAL A 51 -14.01 -4.92 -34.33
C VAL A 51 -13.54 -6.20 -35.02
N LEU A 52 -14.44 -7.05 -35.51
CA LEU A 52 -14.09 -8.34 -36.07
C LEU A 52 -13.20 -8.20 -37.33
N GLY A 53 -12.19 -9.07 -37.42
CA GLY A 53 -11.21 -9.09 -38.52
C GLY A 53 -10.11 -8.03 -38.43
N LYS A 54 -10.27 -7.01 -37.58
CA LYS A 54 -9.23 -6.01 -37.28
C LYS A 54 -8.11 -6.63 -36.45
N THR A 55 -6.96 -5.97 -36.45
CA THR A 55 -5.78 -6.28 -35.65
C THR A 55 -5.54 -5.19 -34.61
N ASP A 56 -4.60 -5.40 -33.67
CA ASP A 56 -4.20 -4.34 -32.74
C ASP A 56 -3.67 -3.10 -33.47
N PHE A 57 -3.08 -3.27 -34.67
CA PHE A 57 -2.57 -2.15 -35.48
C PHE A 57 -3.67 -1.28 -36.07
N ASP A 58 -4.90 -1.80 -36.19
CA ASP A 58 -6.05 -1.04 -36.67
C ASP A 58 -6.74 -0.25 -35.55
N LEU A 59 -6.51 -0.62 -34.28
CA LEU A 59 -7.24 -0.11 -33.11
C LEU A 59 -6.39 0.69 -32.14
N PHE A 60 -5.08 0.43 -32.09
CA PHE A 60 -4.15 1.05 -31.16
C PHE A 60 -3.03 1.79 -31.89
N ALA A 61 -2.44 2.78 -31.20
CA ALA A 61 -1.20 3.40 -31.66
C ALA A 61 -0.08 2.35 -31.79
N LEU A 62 0.83 2.56 -32.75
CA LEU A 62 1.91 1.64 -33.08
C LEU A 62 2.78 1.26 -31.86
N GLU A 63 2.96 2.20 -30.94
CA GLU A 63 3.72 2.02 -29.70
C GLU A 63 3.12 0.96 -28.77
N HIS A 64 1.81 0.75 -28.80
CA HIS A 64 1.12 -0.33 -28.07
C HIS A 64 0.89 -1.57 -28.95
N ALA A 65 0.47 -1.38 -30.20
CA ALA A 65 0.14 -2.49 -31.09
C ALA A 65 1.34 -3.42 -31.36
N ARG A 66 2.54 -2.86 -31.56
CA ARG A 66 3.74 -3.65 -31.89
C ARG A 66 4.19 -4.53 -30.72
N PRO A 67 4.39 -4.03 -29.47
CA PRO A 67 4.70 -4.90 -28.34
C PRO A 67 3.63 -5.96 -28.08
N ALA A 68 2.35 -5.60 -28.17
CA ALA A 68 1.24 -6.54 -27.99
C ALA A 68 1.30 -7.70 -28.98
N PHE A 69 1.49 -7.40 -30.27
CA PHE A 69 1.67 -8.40 -31.32
C PHE A 69 2.91 -9.27 -31.08
N MET A 70 4.06 -8.67 -30.74
CA MET A 70 5.28 -9.43 -30.48
C MET A 70 5.14 -10.39 -29.29
N ALA A 71 4.50 -9.94 -28.21
CA ALA A 71 4.23 -10.76 -27.03
C ALA A 71 3.28 -11.93 -27.37
N GLU A 72 2.25 -11.66 -28.18
CA GLU A 72 1.32 -12.69 -28.64
C GLU A 72 1.99 -13.74 -29.52
N GLN A 73 2.77 -13.30 -30.51
CA GLN A 73 3.52 -14.20 -31.40
C GLN A 73 4.56 -15.01 -30.60
N GLN A 74 5.17 -14.43 -29.57
CA GLN A 74 6.05 -15.17 -28.67
C GLN A 74 5.27 -16.23 -27.88
N MET A 75 4.11 -15.90 -27.32
CA MET A 75 3.25 -16.86 -26.61
C MET A 75 2.84 -18.01 -27.51
N ILE A 76 2.45 -17.75 -28.76
CA ILE A 76 2.10 -18.80 -29.73
C ILE A 76 3.31 -19.71 -29.98
N ARG A 77 4.51 -19.14 -30.17
CA ARG A 77 5.75 -19.91 -30.42
C ARG A 77 6.20 -20.75 -29.21
N THR A 78 6.14 -20.20 -28.00
CA THR A 78 6.65 -20.86 -26.78
C THR A 78 5.60 -21.69 -26.07
N ALA A 79 4.34 -21.58 -26.48
CA ALA A 79 3.18 -22.09 -25.79
C ALA A 79 3.07 -21.64 -24.31
N GLN A 80 3.63 -20.47 -23.96
CA GLN A 80 3.60 -19.91 -22.60
C GLN A 80 2.59 -18.78 -22.47
N PRO A 81 1.56 -18.91 -21.60
CA PRO A 81 0.57 -17.87 -21.40
C PRO A 81 1.14 -16.66 -20.65
N ILE A 82 0.44 -15.54 -20.74
CA ILE A 82 0.67 -14.36 -19.91
C ILE A 82 -0.39 -14.38 -18.80
N ILE A 83 0.03 -14.38 -17.54
CA ILE A 83 -0.90 -14.48 -16.40
C ILE A 83 -0.76 -13.23 -15.54
N SER A 84 -1.89 -12.54 -15.32
CA SER A 84 -2.02 -11.39 -14.40
C SER A 84 -0.92 -10.34 -14.53
N LEU A 85 -0.50 -10.04 -15.76
CA LEU A 85 0.50 -9.01 -16.01
C LEU A 85 -0.12 -7.64 -15.74
N GLU A 86 0.40 -6.93 -14.75
CA GLU A 86 -0.03 -5.58 -14.42
C GLU A 86 0.83 -4.55 -15.14
N GLU A 87 0.20 -3.68 -15.91
CA GLU A 87 0.86 -2.66 -16.72
C GLU A 87 0.23 -1.29 -16.47
N LYS A 88 1.07 -0.26 -16.48
CA LYS A 88 0.62 1.14 -16.45
C LYS A 88 0.44 1.61 -17.89
N GLU A 89 -0.77 2.02 -18.25
CA GLU A 89 -1.08 2.61 -19.55
C GLU A 89 -1.09 4.14 -19.42
N ILE A 90 -0.47 4.82 -20.38
CA ILE A 90 -0.53 6.29 -20.49
C ILE A 90 -1.28 6.60 -21.78
N TRP A 91 -2.41 7.28 -21.63
CA TRP A 91 -3.29 7.62 -22.75
C TRP A 91 -2.83 8.90 -23.43
N SER A 92 -3.29 9.13 -24.67
CA SER A 92 -2.93 10.31 -25.46
C SER A 92 -3.37 11.64 -24.82
N ASP A 93 -4.37 11.62 -23.95
CA ASP A 93 -4.84 12.76 -23.16
C ASP A 93 -4.08 12.96 -21.83
N GLY A 94 -3.08 12.12 -21.57
CA GLY A 94 -2.24 12.16 -20.37
C GLY A 94 -2.83 11.44 -19.16
N ARG A 95 -4.02 10.82 -19.26
CA ARG A 95 -4.53 9.95 -18.19
C ARG A 95 -3.60 8.76 -18.00
N GLU A 96 -3.41 8.38 -16.74
CA GLU A 96 -2.67 7.18 -16.36
C GLU A 96 -3.65 6.16 -15.78
N THR A 97 -3.65 4.95 -16.34
CA THR A 97 -4.46 3.85 -15.85
C THR A 97 -3.58 2.63 -15.58
N TRP A 98 -4.12 1.68 -14.83
CA TRP A 98 -3.49 0.39 -14.62
C TRP A 98 -4.41 -0.72 -15.12
N VAL A 99 -3.82 -1.66 -15.84
CA VAL A 99 -4.53 -2.82 -16.36
C VAL A 99 -3.87 -4.10 -15.87
N SER A 100 -4.66 -5.10 -15.49
CA SER A 100 -4.20 -6.47 -15.28
C SER A 100 -4.67 -7.33 -16.43
N THR A 101 -3.73 -7.95 -17.16
CA THR A 101 -4.01 -8.73 -18.36
C THR A 101 -3.60 -10.18 -18.20
N THR A 102 -4.51 -11.08 -18.56
CA THR A 102 -4.21 -12.51 -18.75
C THR A 102 -4.50 -12.89 -20.21
N LYS A 103 -3.52 -13.51 -20.88
CA LYS A 103 -3.64 -14.01 -22.25
C LYS A 103 -3.28 -15.49 -22.30
N MET A 104 -4.09 -16.25 -23.01
CA MET A 104 -4.04 -17.70 -23.11
C MET A 104 -4.07 -18.12 -24.58
N LEU A 105 -3.64 -19.36 -24.83
CA LEU A 105 -3.69 -19.97 -26.16
C LEU A 105 -5.09 -20.53 -26.41
N LEU A 106 -5.68 -20.19 -27.55
CA LEU A 106 -6.89 -20.83 -28.04
C LEU A 106 -6.49 -22.11 -28.78
N ARG A 107 -7.10 -23.24 -28.41
CA ARG A 107 -6.81 -24.55 -29.00
C ARG A 107 -8.08 -25.18 -29.54
N ASP A 108 -7.95 -25.94 -30.63
CA ASP A 108 -9.02 -26.81 -31.12
C ASP A 108 -9.09 -28.12 -30.31
N ASP A 109 -10.04 -28.98 -30.67
CA ASP A 109 -10.26 -30.29 -30.03
C ASP A 109 -9.07 -31.24 -30.18
N SER A 110 -8.18 -31.02 -31.15
CA SER A 110 -6.94 -31.79 -31.32
C SER A 110 -5.80 -31.28 -30.43
N GLY A 111 -6.00 -30.16 -29.74
CA GLY A 111 -4.99 -29.48 -28.94
C GLY A 111 -4.08 -28.55 -29.73
N ALA A 112 -4.30 -28.40 -31.05
CA ALA A 112 -3.52 -27.49 -31.87
C ALA A 112 -3.87 -26.04 -31.53
N VAL A 113 -2.86 -25.18 -31.41
CA VAL A 113 -3.08 -23.73 -31.20
C VAL A 113 -3.73 -23.19 -32.46
N ILE A 114 -4.92 -22.59 -32.33
CA ILE A 114 -5.70 -21.94 -33.39
C ILE A 114 -5.77 -20.42 -33.23
N GLY A 115 -5.23 -19.89 -32.14
CA GLY A 115 -5.19 -18.46 -31.88
C GLY A 115 -4.92 -18.17 -30.41
N THR A 116 -5.47 -17.06 -29.92
CA THR A 116 -5.28 -16.59 -28.55
C THR A 116 -6.59 -16.04 -28.01
N PHE A 117 -6.68 -15.91 -26.69
CA PHE A 117 -7.75 -15.15 -26.05
C PHE A 117 -7.22 -14.47 -24.80
N GLY A 118 -7.89 -13.42 -24.36
CA GLY A 118 -7.46 -12.71 -23.18
C GLY A 118 -8.58 -11.96 -22.49
N ILE A 119 -8.27 -11.63 -21.24
CA ILE A 119 -9.06 -10.75 -20.40
C ILE A 119 -8.15 -9.64 -19.88
N SER A 120 -8.61 -8.41 -19.98
CA SER A 120 -7.94 -7.22 -19.44
C SER A 120 -8.88 -6.49 -18.51
N ARG A 121 -8.45 -6.29 -17.26
CA ARG A 121 -9.23 -5.62 -16.21
C ARG A 121 -8.58 -4.30 -15.85
N ASP A 122 -9.37 -3.24 -15.80
CA ASP A 122 -8.95 -1.98 -15.19
C ASP A 122 -8.79 -2.18 -13.67
N ILE A 123 -7.57 -1.99 -13.19
CA ILE A 123 -7.19 -2.07 -11.77
C ILE A 123 -6.71 -0.72 -11.24
N THR A 124 -7.00 0.38 -11.94
CA THR A 124 -6.52 1.73 -11.62
C THR A 124 -6.91 2.12 -10.20
N GLN A 125 -8.18 1.99 -9.84
CA GLN A 125 -8.65 2.32 -8.48
C GLN A 125 -8.00 1.44 -7.42
N HIS A 126 -7.81 0.15 -7.72
CA HIS A 126 -7.13 -0.76 -6.80
C HIS A 126 -5.67 -0.32 -6.55
N LYS A 127 -4.95 0.03 -7.63
CA LYS A 127 -3.57 0.50 -7.55
C LYS A 127 -3.42 1.85 -6.87
N LEU A 128 -4.33 2.79 -7.14
CA LEU A 128 -4.33 4.09 -6.47
C LEU A 128 -4.54 3.94 -4.97
N ASN A 129 -5.48 3.10 -4.55
CA ASN A 129 -5.72 2.81 -3.13
C ASN A 129 -4.52 2.10 -2.48
N GLU A 130 -3.87 1.17 -3.18
CA GLU A 130 -2.66 0.50 -2.71
C GLU A 130 -1.52 1.50 -2.48
N ILE A 131 -1.30 2.40 -3.45
CA ILE A 131 -0.28 3.45 -3.38
C ILE A 131 -0.58 4.41 -2.21
N GLU A 132 -1.83 4.87 -2.07
CA GLU A 132 -2.24 5.78 -1.00
C GLU A 132 -2.04 5.12 0.39
N LEU A 133 -2.45 3.86 0.54
CA LEU A 133 -2.27 3.11 1.77
C LEU A 133 -0.78 2.97 2.15
N HIS A 134 0.07 2.69 1.16
CA HIS A 134 1.52 2.64 1.38
C HIS A 134 2.10 4.00 1.79
N GLN A 135 1.60 5.10 1.22
CA GLN A 135 2.02 6.45 1.61
C GLN A 135 1.60 6.77 3.05
N TYR A 136 0.36 6.48 3.44
CA TYR A 136 -0.09 6.65 4.83
C TYR A 136 0.72 5.80 5.79
N SER A 137 0.97 4.53 5.48
CA SER A 137 1.78 3.64 6.31
C SER A 137 3.20 4.18 6.52
N ARG A 138 3.85 4.68 5.46
CA ARG A 138 5.17 5.31 5.55
C ARG A 138 5.14 6.56 6.43
N ARG A 139 4.13 7.43 6.25
CA ARG A 139 3.97 8.65 7.02
C ARG A 139 3.73 8.36 8.50
N LEU A 140 2.86 7.41 8.83
CA LEU A 140 2.61 6.99 10.21
C LEU A 140 3.86 6.42 10.86
N LYS A 141 4.64 5.59 10.16
CA LYS A 141 5.92 5.09 10.67
C LYS A 141 6.90 6.23 10.96
N GLN A 142 6.97 7.24 10.10
CA GLN A 142 7.84 8.39 10.31
C GLN A 142 7.40 9.23 11.51
N ILE A 143 6.09 9.48 11.67
CA ILE A 143 5.54 10.21 12.81
C ILE A 143 5.78 9.44 14.11
N ASN A 144 5.51 8.13 14.13
CA ASN A 144 5.75 7.30 15.32
C ASN A 144 7.21 7.32 15.73
N LYS A 145 8.13 7.18 14.77
CA LYS A 145 9.57 7.26 15.05
C LYS A 145 9.96 8.62 15.62
N GLN A 146 9.45 9.71 15.03
CA GLN A 146 9.73 11.06 15.54
C GLN A 146 9.18 11.24 16.97
N MET A 147 7.97 10.74 17.25
CA MET A 147 7.38 10.80 18.57
C MET A 147 8.18 9.98 19.60
N GLU A 148 8.65 8.79 19.21
CA GLU A 148 9.56 7.99 20.05
C GLU A 148 10.86 8.73 20.34
N ASP A 149 11.49 9.35 19.33
CA ASP A 149 12.70 10.15 19.49
C ASP A 149 12.47 11.37 20.42
N GLU A 150 11.34 12.06 20.29
CA GLU A 150 10.94 13.19 21.15
C GLU A 150 10.73 12.74 22.61
N ILE A 151 10.05 11.62 22.81
CA ILE A 151 9.84 11.00 24.12
C ILE A 151 11.18 10.62 24.76
N HIS A 152 12.09 9.99 24.00
CA HIS A 152 13.42 9.64 24.47
C HIS A 152 14.26 10.87 24.83
N MET A 153 14.19 11.94 24.03
CA MET A 153 14.87 13.19 24.33
C MET A 153 14.32 13.83 25.62
N ALA A 154 13.00 13.87 25.78
CA ALA A 154 12.36 14.40 26.99
C ALA A 154 12.78 13.60 28.24
N ALA A 155 12.81 12.27 28.16
CA ALA A 155 13.29 11.40 29.24
C ALA A 155 14.73 11.71 29.63
N ASN A 156 15.62 11.86 28.65
CA ASN A 156 17.03 12.21 28.89
C ASN A 156 17.18 13.60 29.53
N LEU A 157 16.40 14.59 29.08
CA LEU A 157 16.41 15.93 29.67
C LEU A 157 15.97 15.91 31.14
N GLN A 158 14.96 15.13 31.50
CA GLN A 158 14.53 14.98 32.90
C GLN A 158 15.66 14.48 33.80
N GLN A 159 16.50 13.56 33.34
CA GLN A 159 17.65 13.08 34.11
C GLN A 159 18.70 14.17 34.36
N VAL A 160 18.87 15.13 33.44
CA VAL A 160 19.81 16.25 33.62
C VAL A 160 19.39 17.18 34.77
N PHE A 161 18.10 17.28 35.07
CA PHE A 161 17.57 18.10 36.16
C PHE A 161 17.71 17.45 37.54
N LEU A 162 18.11 16.18 37.63
CA LEU A 162 18.38 15.54 38.92
C LEU A 162 19.58 16.20 39.64
N PRO A 163 19.52 16.37 40.97
CA PRO A 163 20.64 16.94 41.72
C PRO A 163 21.92 16.13 41.50
N LYS A 164 22.99 16.79 41.04
CA LYS A 164 24.31 16.17 40.84
C LYS A 164 25.18 16.20 42.10
N SER A 165 24.80 17.03 43.07
CA SER A 165 25.45 17.14 44.36
C SER A 165 24.40 17.49 45.41
N TYR A 166 24.66 17.04 46.64
CA TYR A 166 23.83 17.32 47.80
C TYR A 166 24.60 18.18 48.80
N PRO A 167 23.92 19.01 49.60
CA PRO A 167 24.57 19.75 50.68
C PRO A 167 25.19 18.79 51.70
N SER A 168 26.38 19.12 52.20
CA SER A 168 27.04 18.40 53.29
C SER A 168 26.85 19.11 54.63
N PHE A 169 26.74 18.31 55.69
CA PHE A 169 26.60 18.79 57.06
C PHE A 169 27.75 18.19 57.87
N SER A 170 28.65 19.00 58.41
CA SER A 170 29.79 18.51 59.18
C SER A 170 29.40 18.25 60.63
N ALA A 171 29.67 17.04 61.14
CA ALA A 171 29.66 16.76 62.58
C ALA A 171 30.94 17.29 63.24
N ALA A 172 30.90 17.52 64.56
CA ALA A 172 32.05 17.99 65.35
C ALA A 172 33.30 17.08 65.24
N SER A 173 33.16 15.85 64.75
CA SER A 173 34.24 14.87 64.52
C SER A 173 34.80 14.84 63.09
N GLY A 174 34.41 15.77 62.20
CA GLY A 174 34.92 15.86 60.83
C GLY A 174 34.26 14.92 59.81
N ALA A 175 33.37 14.04 60.25
CA ALA A 175 32.51 13.22 59.36
C ALA A 175 31.24 14.00 58.97
N ALA A 176 30.63 13.65 57.83
CA ALA A 176 29.31 14.18 57.48
C ALA A 176 28.26 13.63 58.47
N ALA A 177 27.46 14.52 59.06
CA ALA A 177 26.37 14.18 59.97
C ALA A 177 25.13 13.62 59.25
N VAL A 178 24.96 13.96 57.95
CA VAL A 178 23.84 13.52 57.11
C VAL A 178 24.36 13.23 55.70
N GLU A 179 24.02 12.06 55.16
CA GLU A 179 24.29 11.66 53.78
C GLU A 179 22.98 11.60 52.99
N PHE A 180 22.99 12.11 51.76
CA PHE A 180 21.84 12.07 50.87
C PHE A 180 22.08 11.06 49.76
N PHE A 181 21.07 10.23 49.51
CA PHE A 181 21.03 9.30 48.39
C PHE A 181 19.77 9.56 47.59
N HIS A 182 19.88 9.44 46.27
CA HIS A 182 18.73 9.38 45.39
C HIS A 182 18.83 8.17 44.48
N ARG A 183 17.67 7.60 44.17
CA ARG A 183 17.53 6.53 43.21
C ARG A 183 16.42 6.92 42.26
N SER A 184 16.75 7.10 40.98
CA SER A 184 15.76 7.26 39.94
C SER A 184 15.33 5.88 39.45
N ILE A 185 14.02 5.63 39.43
CA ILE A 185 13.42 4.44 38.84
C ILE A 185 12.39 4.94 37.84
N ALA A 186 12.66 4.78 36.55
CA ALA A 186 11.69 5.14 35.52
C ALA A 186 10.50 4.18 35.60
N SER A 187 9.31 4.68 35.94
CA SER A 187 8.06 3.89 35.90
C SER A 187 7.30 4.04 34.57
N ALA A 188 7.63 5.08 33.79
CA ALA A 188 7.17 5.33 32.41
C ALA A 188 8.23 6.09 31.60
N GLN A 189 8.00 6.32 30.28
CA GLN A 189 8.96 7.01 29.41
C GLN A 189 9.17 8.49 29.75
N VAL A 190 8.13 9.22 30.20
CA VAL A 190 8.23 10.63 30.66
C VAL A 190 7.27 10.84 31.83
N SER A 191 7.74 10.60 33.05
CA SER A 191 7.06 10.97 34.31
C SER A 191 8.06 10.93 35.46
N GLY A 192 7.91 11.84 36.43
CA GLY A 192 8.73 11.81 37.64
C GLY A 192 8.57 13.04 38.53
N ASP A 193 8.84 12.83 39.82
CA ASP A 193 8.93 13.91 40.80
C ASP A 193 10.33 14.55 40.73
N LEU A 194 10.39 15.86 40.54
CA LEU A 194 11.61 16.62 40.72
C LEU A 194 11.82 16.87 42.21
N CYS A 195 12.93 16.38 42.78
CA CYS A 195 13.31 16.72 44.15
C CYS A 195 14.55 17.62 44.19
N SER A 196 14.56 18.60 45.10
CA SER A 196 15.75 19.38 45.41
C SER A 196 15.94 19.50 46.91
N VAL A 197 17.20 19.44 47.34
CA VAL A 197 17.60 19.50 48.74
C VAL A 197 18.48 20.73 48.93
N LYS A 198 18.11 21.64 49.84
CA LYS A 198 18.91 22.83 50.18
C LYS A 198 19.20 22.88 51.67
N LYS A 199 20.43 23.28 52.02
CA LYS A 199 20.81 23.61 53.40
C LYS A 199 20.18 24.95 53.78
N LEU A 200 19.39 24.98 54.87
CA LEU A 200 18.80 26.20 55.42
C LEU A 200 19.61 26.73 56.62
N SER A 201 20.20 25.83 57.40
CA SER A 201 21.14 26.11 58.49
C SER A 201 22.06 24.90 58.73
N ASP A 202 22.92 24.93 59.75
CA ASP A 202 23.72 23.77 60.15
C ASP A 202 22.90 22.59 60.72
N SER A 203 21.63 22.83 61.06
CA SER A 203 20.73 21.84 61.65
C SER A 203 19.42 21.63 60.89
N SER A 204 19.19 22.34 59.77
CA SER A 204 17.91 22.33 59.05
C SER A 204 18.09 22.19 57.55
N VAL A 205 17.24 21.34 56.95
CA VAL A 205 17.20 21.07 55.50
C VAL A 205 15.84 21.44 54.92
N GLY A 206 15.84 22.05 53.74
CA GLY A 206 14.64 22.27 52.94
C GLY A 206 14.57 21.21 51.83
N LEU A 207 13.44 20.52 51.75
CA LEU A 207 13.13 19.57 50.67
C LEU A 207 12.00 20.15 49.82
N LEU A 208 12.25 20.32 48.53
CA LEU A 208 11.20 20.61 47.55
C LEU A 208 10.96 19.35 46.74
N ILE A 209 9.73 18.86 46.72
CA ILE A 209 9.27 17.81 45.82
C ILE A 209 8.23 18.46 44.93
N CYS A 210 8.45 18.40 43.61
CA CYS A 210 7.52 18.89 42.62
C CYS A 210 7.13 17.73 41.71
N ASP A 211 5.85 17.36 41.72
CA ASP A 211 5.33 16.42 40.74
C ASP A 211 5.33 17.12 39.37
N VAL A 212 6.09 16.58 38.44
CA VAL A 212 6.06 17.02 37.05
C VAL A 212 5.10 16.10 36.31
N MET A 213 3.81 16.38 36.43
CA MET A 213 2.84 15.79 35.51
C MET A 213 3.18 16.29 34.10
N GLY A 214 3.55 15.37 33.22
CA GLY A 214 3.69 15.64 31.80
C GLY A 214 2.33 16.03 31.21
N HIS A 215 1.94 17.30 31.32
CA HIS A 215 0.76 17.80 30.62
C HIS A 215 1.08 17.82 29.12
N GLY A 216 0.74 16.72 28.45
CA GLY A 216 0.95 16.55 27.02
C GLY A 216 0.31 15.31 26.39
N ILE A 217 -0.04 14.27 27.17
CA ILE A 217 -0.77 13.13 26.62
C ILE A 217 -2.25 13.32 26.94
N ARG A 218 -3.00 13.87 25.98
CA ARG A 218 -4.46 13.83 26.00
C ARG A 218 -4.87 12.36 26.07
N SER A 219 -5.47 11.95 27.18
CA SER A 219 -6.29 10.74 27.27
C SER A 219 -7.53 10.95 26.38
N GLY A 220 -7.53 10.31 25.21
CA GLY A 220 -8.71 10.06 24.39
C GLY A 220 -8.99 8.58 24.38
#